data_AF-A0A8C0H6Q1-F1
#
_entry.id   AF-A0A8C0H6Q1-F1
#
_cell.length_a   1.000
_cell.length_b   1.000
_cell.length_c   1.000
_cell.angle_alpha   90.00
_cell.angle_beta   90.00
_cell.angle_gamma   90.00
#
_symmetry.space_group_name_H-M   'P 1'
#
loop_
_entity.id
_entity.type
_entity.pdbx_description
1 polymer ?
#
loop_
_entity_poly.entity_id
_entity_poly.type
_entity_poly.pdbx_seq_one_letter_code
_entity_poly.pdbx_strand_id
1 'polypeptide(L)'
;MNQKCVDAAVLKYKCDVKKKCNDHGVCNNRGNCHCRSGWLPPDCKISSKGYGGSIDSTFRSDAIIDRLHRNTLKNWLLLSFCLFLPVLVCSIIMIIKRNELNRSARSGAGRRDVLALSLLSSQDGINHNFIRL
;
A
#
# COMPACT_ATOMS: atom_id res chain seq x y z
N MET A 1 21.00 46.39 6.05
CA MET A 1 21.20 45.01 6.55
C MET A 1 22.70 44.75 6.61
N ASN A 2 23.27 44.42 7.79
CA ASN A 2 24.71 44.14 7.94
C ASN A 2 24.99 42.65 7.80
N GLN A 3 25.03 42.16 6.56
CA GLN A 3 25.42 40.78 6.27
C GLN A 3 26.93 40.63 6.49
N LYS A 4 27.33 40.06 7.63
CA LYS A 4 28.73 39.77 7.96
C LYS A 4 28.89 38.28 8.24
N CYS A 5 29.90 37.66 7.65
CA CYS A 5 30.33 36.31 8.01
C CYS A 5 30.95 36.37 9.41
N VAL A 6 30.34 35.66 10.36
CA VAL A 6 30.82 35.53 11.74
C VAL A 6 31.10 34.07 12.04
N ASP A 7 31.95 33.82 13.04
CA ASP A 7 32.25 32.46 13.48
C ASP A 7 30.97 31.72 13.91
N ALA A 8 30.88 30.42 13.58
CA ALA A 8 29.71 29.60 13.88
C ALA A 8 29.42 29.50 15.39
N ALA A 9 30.43 29.66 16.26
CA ALA A 9 30.27 29.70 17.71
C ALA A 9 29.46 30.90 18.20
N VAL A 10 29.37 31.98 17.41
CA VAL A 10 28.53 33.15 17.72
C VAL A 10 27.06 32.79 17.78
N LEU A 11 26.63 31.77 17.03
CA LEU A 11 25.25 31.28 17.02
C LEU A 11 24.89 30.51 18.31
N LYS A 12 25.86 30.23 19.20
CA LYS A 12 25.70 29.55 20.50
C LYS A 12 24.90 28.23 20.47
N TYR A 13 24.77 27.57 19.32
CA TYR A 13 24.05 26.30 19.21
C TYR A 13 25.03 25.12 19.27
N LYS A 14 24.70 24.12 20.10
CA LYS A 14 25.51 22.91 20.27
C LYS A 14 25.05 21.85 19.27
N CYS A 15 25.83 21.64 18.21
CA CYS A 15 25.63 20.53 17.29
C CYS A 15 26.94 19.78 17.05
N ASP A 16 27.09 18.64 17.72
CA ASP A 16 28.18 17.70 17.44
C ASP A 16 27.82 16.90 16.18
N VAL A 17 28.38 17.28 15.03
CA VAL A 17 28.08 16.68 13.73
C VAL A 17 28.40 15.19 13.70
N LYS A 18 29.49 14.76 14.35
CA LYS A 18 29.90 13.35 14.37
C LYS A 18 28.86 12.50 15.11
N LYS A 19 28.37 13.00 16.24
CA LYS A 19 27.40 12.27 17.06
C LYS A 19 25.96 12.41 16.57
N LYS A 20 25.57 13.60 16.11
CA LYS A 20 24.17 13.94 15.78
C LYS A 20 23.82 13.69 14.32
N CYS A 21 24.77 13.91 13.40
CA CYS A 21 24.57 13.72 11.96
C CYS A 21 25.38 12.53 11.41
N ASN A 22 25.91 11.66 12.28
CA ASN A 22 26.72 10.50 11.93
C ASN A 22 27.88 10.81 10.95
N ASP A 23 28.42 12.05 10.99
CA ASP A 23 29.43 12.54 10.04
C ASP A 23 29.01 12.51 8.54
N HIS A 24 27.72 12.32 8.29
CA HIS A 24 27.10 12.22 6.97
C HIS A 24 26.27 13.46 6.62
N GLY A 25 26.46 14.58 7.33
CA GLY A 25 25.71 15.80 7.11
C GLY A 25 26.32 17.02 7.79
N VAL A 26 25.61 18.14 7.73
CA VAL A 26 25.98 19.40 8.40
C VAL A 26 24.78 19.94 9.18
N CYS A 27 25.02 20.60 10.30
CA CYS A 27 23.94 21.20 11.07
C CYS A 27 23.57 22.59 10.55
N ASN A 28 22.29 22.92 10.58
CA ASN A 28 21.82 24.29 10.37
C ASN A 28 21.66 25.05 11.70
N ASN A 29 21.24 26.32 11.62
CA ASN A 29 21.01 27.20 12.76
C ASN A 29 19.90 26.75 13.73
N ARG A 30 19.05 25.80 13.32
CA ARG A 30 18.06 25.15 14.19
C ARG A 30 18.61 23.89 14.87
N GLY A 31 19.85 23.52 14.55
CA GLY A 31 20.49 22.30 15.01
C GLY A 31 20.00 21.04 14.29
N ASN A 32 19.32 21.17 13.15
CA ASN A 32 18.87 20.05 12.32
C ASN A 32 19.97 19.64 11.34
N CYS A 33 20.08 18.34 11.03
CA CYS A 33 21.05 17.85 10.06
C CYS A 33 20.53 18.00 8.63
N HIS A 34 21.38 18.55 7.77
CA HIS A 34 21.28 18.47 6.32
C HIS A 34 22.20 17.35 5.83
N CYS A 35 21.62 16.22 5.44
CA CYS A 35 22.38 15.03 5.07
C CYS A 35 22.98 15.15 3.67
N ARG A 36 24.16 14.56 3.46
CA ARG A 36 24.78 14.42 2.14
C ARG A 36 23.97 13.45 1.27
N SER A 37 24.20 13.51 -0.05
CA SER A 37 23.65 12.53 -0.98
C SER A 37 23.97 11.11 -0.52
N GLY A 38 22.99 10.23 -0.60
CA GLY A 38 23.11 8.89 -0.04
C GLY A 38 22.54 8.71 1.37
N TRP A 39 22.13 9.78 2.07
CA TRP A 39 21.75 9.72 3.50
C TRP A 39 20.44 10.42 3.82
N LEU A 40 19.67 9.87 4.77
CA LEU A 40 18.35 10.39 5.12
C LEU A 40 18.33 11.15 6.47
N PRO A 41 17.63 12.29 6.56
CA PRO A 41 17.37 13.00 7.82
C PRO A 41 16.42 12.17 8.72
N PRO A 42 16.40 12.41 10.05
CA PRO A 42 16.92 13.59 10.77
C PRO A 42 18.38 13.54 11.21
N ASP A 43 19.01 12.37 11.25
CA ASP A 43 20.34 12.14 11.83
C ASP A 43 21.37 11.61 10.83
N CYS A 44 21.00 11.42 9.56
CA CYS A 44 21.88 10.92 8.51
C CYS A 44 22.46 9.53 8.79
N LYS A 45 21.73 8.69 9.55
CA LYS A 45 22.14 7.32 9.87
C LYS A 45 21.76 6.30 8.80
N ILE A 46 20.71 6.58 8.02
CA ILE A 46 20.16 5.63 7.05
C ILE A 46 20.70 5.93 5.66
N SER A 47 21.33 4.94 5.03
CA SER A 47 21.78 5.04 3.64
C SER A 47 20.63 4.79 2.66
N SER A 48 20.54 5.58 1.59
CA SER A 48 19.49 5.53 0.57
C SER A 48 20.02 5.94 -0.79
N LYS A 49 19.43 5.46 -1.89
CA LYS A 49 19.76 5.91 -3.26
C LYS A 49 19.28 7.34 -3.59
N GLY A 50 18.80 8.09 -2.59
CA GLY A 50 18.27 9.44 -2.76
C GLY A 50 19.34 10.54 -2.58
N TYR A 51 18.98 11.76 -2.96
CA TYR A 51 19.89 12.92 -2.98
C TYR A 51 20.29 13.50 -1.61
N GLY A 52 19.80 12.94 -0.50
CA GLY A 52 20.06 13.54 0.82
C GLY A 52 19.44 14.93 0.96
N GLY A 53 19.69 15.61 2.11
CA GLY A 53 19.19 16.92 2.58
C GLY A 53 18.47 16.90 3.96
N SER A 54 17.63 17.89 4.31
CA SER A 54 17.17 18.19 5.69
C SER A 54 15.68 17.90 5.97
N ILE A 55 15.31 17.72 7.25
CA ILE A 55 13.90 17.72 7.71
C ILE A 55 13.17 19.04 7.46
N ASP A 56 13.91 20.16 7.37
CA ASP A 56 13.31 21.48 7.11
C ASP A 56 12.87 21.64 5.64
N SER A 57 13.27 20.70 4.78
CA SER A 57 12.84 20.65 3.39
C SER A 57 11.56 19.83 3.31
N THR A 58 10.42 20.49 3.11
CA THR A 58 9.07 19.90 3.00
C THR A 58 8.93 18.82 1.91
N PHE A 59 9.94 18.60 1.07
CA PHE A 59 9.92 17.72 -0.09
C PHE A 59 10.62 16.35 0.12
N ARG A 60 10.68 15.87 1.36
CA ARG A 60 11.43 14.65 1.73
C ARG A 60 10.59 13.38 1.82
N SER A 61 9.29 13.54 2.02
CA SER A 61 8.37 12.44 2.31
C SER A 61 8.03 11.62 1.06
N ASP A 62 8.01 12.25 -0.13
CA ASP A 62 7.44 11.63 -1.31
C ASP A 62 8.27 10.45 -1.83
N ALA A 63 9.60 10.55 -1.85
CA ALA A 63 10.42 9.48 -2.44
C ALA A 63 10.51 8.21 -1.58
N ILE A 64 10.41 8.32 -0.25
CA ILE A 64 10.44 7.17 0.66
C ILE A 64 9.06 6.53 0.72
N ILE A 65 8.02 7.35 0.87
CA ILE A 65 6.64 6.88 0.91
C ILE A 65 6.27 6.26 -0.45
N ASP A 66 6.71 6.83 -1.58
CA ASP A 66 6.47 6.24 -2.90
C ASP A 66 7.13 4.87 -3.06
N ARG A 67 8.40 4.69 -2.65
CA ARG A 67 9.04 3.35 -2.73
C ARG A 67 8.35 2.32 -1.83
N LEU A 68 8.01 2.71 -0.61
CA LEU A 68 7.32 1.80 0.33
C LEU A 68 5.93 1.45 -0.20
N HIS A 69 5.17 2.46 -0.65
CA HIS A 69 3.83 2.29 -1.20
C HIS A 69 3.85 1.45 -2.48
N ARG A 70 4.77 1.69 -3.42
CA ARG A 70 4.97 0.89 -4.63
C ARG A 70 5.25 -0.57 -4.31
N ASN A 71 6.10 -0.85 -3.32
CA ASN A 71 6.41 -2.22 -2.91
C ASN A 71 5.23 -2.88 -2.22
N THR A 72 4.53 -2.17 -1.33
CA THR A 72 3.32 -2.66 -0.65
C THR A 72 2.21 -2.97 -1.66
N LEU A 73 1.93 -2.06 -2.60
CA LEU A 73 0.91 -2.26 -3.64
C LEU A 73 1.27 -3.42 -4.57
N LYS A 74 2.53 -3.51 -5.03
CA LYS A 74 2.99 -4.62 -5.87
C LYS A 74 2.86 -5.95 -5.14
N ASN A 75 3.25 -6.01 -3.88
CA ASN A 75 3.16 -7.24 -3.08
C ASN A 75 1.70 -7.67 -2.88
N TRP A 76 0.82 -6.72 -2.54
CA TRP A 76 -0.61 -6.97 -2.41
C TRP A 76 -1.27 -7.43 -3.72
N LEU A 77 -0.92 -6.78 -4.84
CA LEU A 77 -1.41 -7.14 -6.16
C LEU A 77 -1.02 -8.59 -6.53
N LEU A 78 0.24 -8.96 -6.25
CA LEU A 78 0.74 -10.30 -6.49
C LEU A 78 0.05 -11.34 -5.60
N LEU A 79 -0.08 -11.08 -4.30
CA LEU A 79 -0.79 -11.95 -3.34
C LEU A 79 -2.24 -12.18 -3.76
N SER A 80 -2.94 -11.12 -4.15
CA SER A 80 -4.31 -11.19 -4.65
C SER A 80 -4.40 -12.05 -5.92
N PHE A 81 -3.60 -11.74 -6.94
CA PHE A 81 -3.58 -12.47 -8.20
C PHE A 81 -3.26 -13.97 -8.00
N CYS A 82 -2.27 -14.28 -7.16
CA CYS A 82 -1.88 -15.64 -6.84
C CYS A 82 -2.95 -16.44 -6.09
N LEU A 83 -3.86 -15.79 -5.35
CA LEU A 83 -4.95 -16.47 -4.64
C LEU A 83 -6.22 -16.56 -5.49
N PHE A 84 -6.61 -15.48 -6.16
CA PHE A 84 -7.87 -15.42 -6.90
C PHE A 84 -7.83 -16.19 -8.22
N LEU A 85 -6.74 -16.15 -9.00
CA LEU A 85 -6.68 -16.89 -10.26
C LEU A 85 -6.84 -18.40 -10.10
N PRO A 86 -6.12 -19.09 -9.20
CA PRO A 86 -6.29 -20.54 -9.07
C PRO A 86 -7.71 -20.88 -8.61
N VAL A 87 -8.31 -20.09 -7.71
CA VAL A 87 -9.69 -20.32 -7.25
C VAL A 87 -10.70 -20.16 -8.40
N LEU A 88 -10.53 -19.14 -9.24
CA LEU A 88 -11.38 -18.93 -10.42
C LEU A 88 -11.22 -20.04 -11.46
N VAL A 89 -9.98 -20.48 -11.71
CA VAL A 89 -9.72 -21.60 -12.62
C VAL A 89 -10.34 -22.89 -12.06
N CYS A 90 -10.15 -23.17 -10.77
CA CYS A 90 -10.75 -24.33 -10.11
C CYS A 90 -12.28 -24.29 -10.14
N SER A 91 -12.90 -23.13 -9.89
CA SER A 91 -14.36 -23.01 -9.92
C SER A 91 -14.91 -23.24 -11.33
N ILE A 92 -14.27 -22.70 -12.37
CA ILE A 92 -14.63 -22.96 -13.77
C ILE A 92 -14.51 -24.45 -14.10
N ILE A 93 -13.40 -25.10 -13.72
CA ILE A 93 -13.20 -26.54 -13.94
C ILE A 93 -14.29 -27.35 -13.20
N MET A 94 -14.61 -26.99 -11.96
CA MET A 94 -15.65 -27.65 -11.17
C MET A 94 -17.04 -27.46 -11.78
N ILE A 95 -17.37 -26.28 -12.30
CA ILE A 95 -18.64 -26.01 -13.00
C ILE A 95 -18.75 -26.85 -14.27
N ILE A 96 -17.70 -26.89 -15.09
CA ILE A 96 -17.66 -27.71 -16.31
C ILE A 96 -17.83 -29.19 -15.97
N LYS A 97 -17.06 -29.69 -15.00
CA LYS A 97 -17.13 -31.10 -14.54
C LYS A 97 -18.52 -31.46 -14.01
N ARG A 98 -19.11 -30.57 -13.20
CA ARG A 98 -20.46 -30.75 -12.64
C ARG A 98 -21.52 -30.70 -13.74
N ASN A 99 -21.34 -29.88 -14.77
CA ASN A 99 -22.24 -29.82 -15.90
C ASN A 99 -22.20 -31.10 -16.74
N GLU A 100 -21.02 -31.67 -16.98
CA GLU A 100 -20.90 -32.97 -17.67
C GLU A 100 -21.58 -34.11 -16.88
N LEU A 101 -21.37 -34.17 -15.56
CA LEU A 101 -22.04 -35.16 -14.70
C LEU A 101 -23.57 -34.96 -14.65
N ASN A 102 -24.04 -33.71 -14.55
CA ASN A 102 -25.46 -33.39 -14.64
C ASN A 102 -26.04 -33.69 -16.02
N ARG A 103 -25.24 -33.57 -17.09
CA ARG A 103 -25.66 -33.91 -18.46
C ARG A 103 -25.85 -35.42 -18.59
N SER A 104 -24.93 -36.22 -18.07
CA SER A 104 -25.09 -37.69 -17.99
C SER A 104 -26.29 -38.09 -17.11
N ALA A 105 -26.57 -37.36 -16.03
CA ALA A 105 -27.76 -37.60 -15.19
C ALA A 105 -29.07 -37.17 -15.86
N ARG A 106 -29.08 -36.07 -16.64
CA ARG A 106 -30.25 -35.61 -17.42
C ARG A 106 -30.59 -36.56 -18.56
N SER A 107 -29.60 -37.22 -19.17
CA SER A 107 -29.84 -38.29 -20.14
C SER A 107 -30.57 -39.51 -19.53
N GLY A 108 -30.59 -39.65 -18.19
CA GLY A 108 -31.30 -40.69 -17.46
C GLY A 108 -32.53 -40.24 -16.65
N ALA A 109 -32.80 -38.93 -16.54
CA ALA A 109 -33.80 -38.37 -15.61
C ALA A 109 -34.81 -37.42 -16.28
N GLY A 110 -35.39 -37.83 -17.41
CA GLY A 110 -36.44 -37.08 -18.12
C GLY A 110 -37.82 -37.01 -17.43
N ARG A 111 -37.92 -36.85 -16.09
CA ARG A 111 -39.25 -36.74 -15.44
C ARG A 111 -39.36 -35.93 -14.12
N ARG A 112 -38.38 -35.12 -13.70
CA ARG A 112 -38.51 -34.34 -12.42
C ARG A 112 -38.05 -32.86 -12.45
N ASP A 113 -37.82 -32.27 -13.62
CA ASP A 113 -37.24 -30.92 -13.76
C ASP A 113 -38.25 -29.79 -14.05
N VAL A 114 -39.55 -29.96 -13.79
CA VAL A 114 -40.56 -28.87 -14.01
C VAL A 114 -40.73 -27.96 -12.79
N LEU A 115 -40.22 -28.32 -11.60
CA LEU A 115 -40.56 -27.63 -10.35
C LEU A 115 -39.49 -26.67 -9.79
N ALA A 116 -38.27 -26.66 -10.32
CA ALA A 116 -37.17 -25.87 -9.74
C ALA A 116 -36.88 -24.53 -10.46
N LEU A 117 -37.42 -24.30 -11.66
CA LEU A 117 -37.15 -23.08 -12.45
C LEU A 117 -38.10 -21.91 -12.17
N SER A 118 -39.16 -22.08 -11.38
CA SER A 118 -40.15 -21.04 -11.10
C SER A 118 -39.79 -20.08 -9.96
N LEU A 119 -38.66 -20.27 -9.25
CA LEU A 119 -38.33 -19.44 -8.07
C LEU A 119 -37.27 -18.34 -8.30
N LEU A 120 -36.71 -18.18 -9.51
CA LEU A 120 -35.71 -17.14 -9.79
C LEU A 120 -36.23 -15.94 -10.60
N SER A 121 -37.55 -15.80 -10.76
CA SER A 121 -38.13 -14.72 -11.59
C SER A 121 -39.15 -13.80 -10.90
N SER A 122 -39.22 -13.75 -9.56
CA SER A 122 -40.17 -12.86 -8.88
C SER A 122 -39.56 -12.01 -7.77
N GLN A 123 -39.73 -10.70 -7.94
CA GLN A 123 -39.60 -9.59 -6.99
C GLN A 123 -38.22 -8.96 -6.76
N ASP A 124 -37.84 -8.10 -7.71
CA ASP A 124 -37.45 -6.72 -7.37
C ASP A 124 -38.64 -6.00 -6.68
N GLY A 125 -38.36 -5.33 -5.56
CA GLY A 125 -39.22 -4.30 -4.95
C GLY A 125 -39.95 -4.71 -3.67
N ILE A 126 -39.42 -4.31 -2.51
CA ILE A 126 -40.07 -3.45 -1.50
C ILE A 126 -39.10 -3.24 -0.32
N ASN A 127 -38.96 -1.95 0.03
CA ASN A 127 -38.11 -1.38 1.06
C ASN A 127 -38.52 -1.84 2.48
N HIS A 128 -37.53 -1.97 3.33
CA HIS A 128 -37.54 -2.59 4.65
C HIS A 128 -37.78 -1.52 5.72
N ASN A 129 -38.89 -1.59 6.47
CA ASN A 129 -38.94 -1.27 7.92
C ASN A 129 -40.35 -1.40 8.51
N PHE A 130 -40.61 -2.55 9.14
CA PHE A 130 -41.64 -2.70 10.16
C PHE A 130 -40.91 -2.93 11.50
N ILE A 131 -40.70 -1.86 12.27
CA ILE A 131 -40.26 -1.91 13.66
C ILE A 131 -41.52 -2.15 14.50
N ARG A 132 -41.59 -3.30 15.18
CA ARG A 132 -42.44 -3.49 16.35
C ARG A 132 -41.77 -2.81 17.54
N LEU A 133 -42.40 -1.77 18.07
CA LEU A 133 -42.60 -1.49 19.50
C LEU A 133 -43.61 -0.34 19.64
#